data_AF-A6G3B5-F1
#
_entry.id   AF-A6G3B5-F1
#
_cell.length_a   1.000
_cell.length_b   1.000
_cell.length_c   1.000
_cell.angle_alpha   90.00
_cell.angle_beta   90.00
_cell.angle_gamma   90.00
#
_symmetry.space_group_name_H-M   'P 1'
#
loop_
_entity.id
_entity.type
_entity.pdbx_description
1 polymer ?
#
loop_
_entity_poly.entity_id
_entity_poly.type
_entity_poly.pdbx_seq_one_letter_code
_entity_poly.pdbx_strand_id
1 'polypeptide(L)'
;MAVQLKIRRLETGETLIAEFESFADAETWLRERPQNVDVLGTVGLDRDTGERLREATRPLDAGERARVAKLDAAAEAAARAALQREQEAAQAALAARFEEAKSADPGRLMHVAFERGVGCTNADPADPRPLPDVVVAAVQAWVAVRDEWVHPRGQYVATANLQVWPGSVPGGDEDGRIEPGGQFTALFGDPPQ
;
A
#
# COMPACT_ATOMS: atom_id res chain seq x y z
N MET A 1 14.57 37.03 6.25
CA MET A 1 13.91 35.82 5.73
C MET A 1 13.00 35.33 6.85
N ALA A 2 11.71 35.21 6.58
CA ALA A 2 10.78 34.71 7.59
C ALA A 2 11.06 33.24 7.89
N VAL A 3 10.97 32.86 9.17
CA VAL A 3 11.21 31.50 9.67
C VAL A 3 9.91 30.95 10.23
N GLN A 4 9.57 29.72 9.85
CA GLN A 4 8.40 29.02 10.36
C GLN A 4 8.82 27.77 11.14
N LEU A 5 8.35 27.66 12.38
CA LEU A 5 8.60 26.53 13.27
C LEU A 5 7.31 25.76 13.51
N LYS A 6 7.35 24.45 13.29
CA LYS A 6 6.27 23.54 13.69
C LYS A 6 6.44 23.23 15.18
N ILE A 7 5.47 23.63 15.99
CA ILE A 7 5.50 23.47 17.44
C ILE A 7 4.29 22.66 17.92
N ARG A 8 4.43 22.05 19.09
CA ARG A 8 3.37 21.30 19.77
C ARG A 8 3.21 21.81 21.19
N ARG A 9 1.99 22.18 21.58
CA ARG A 9 1.66 22.52 22.97
C ARG A 9 1.50 21.24 23.77
N LEU A 10 2.30 21.06 24.81
CA LEU A 10 2.34 19.83 25.60
C LEU A 10 1.14 19.66 26.54
N GLU A 11 0.39 20.74 26.78
CA GLU A 11 -0.83 20.70 27.60
C GLU A 11 -2.03 20.14 26.84
N THR A 12 -2.16 20.50 25.56
CA THR A 12 -3.30 20.15 24.72
C THR A 12 -2.99 19.10 23.66
N GLY A 13 -1.71 18.91 23.32
CA GLY A 13 -1.27 18.11 22.16
C GLY A 13 -1.44 18.83 20.82
N GLU A 14 -1.94 20.07 20.81
CA GLU A 14 -2.20 20.85 19.61
C GLU A 14 -0.89 21.21 18.88
N THR A 15 -0.89 21.02 17.56
CA THR A 15 0.25 21.39 16.69
C THR A 15 -0.05 22.69 15.97
N LEU A 16 0.89 23.63 16.02
CA LEU A 16 0.78 24.97 15.45
C LEU A 16 2.03 25.30 14.62
N ILE A 17 1.92 26.32 13.77
CA ILE A 17 3.05 26.94 13.10
C ILE A 17 3.29 28.30 13.76
N ALA A 18 4.48 28.48 14.33
CA ALA A 18 4.94 29.76 14.82
C ALA A 18 5.77 30.45 13.73
N GLU A 19 5.45 31.71 13.44
CA GLU A 19 6.10 32.51 12.41
C GLU A 19 6.98 33.59 13.04
N PHE A 20 8.18 33.77 12.50
CA PHE A 20 9.18 34.72 12.95
C PHE A 20 9.66 35.54 11.76
N GLU A 21 9.89 36.84 11.98
CA GLU A 21 10.28 37.78 10.92
C GLU A 21 11.72 37.53 10.42
N SER A 22 12.58 37.01 11.30
CA SER A 22 13.98 36.71 11.00
C SER A 22 14.50 35.44 11.68
N PHE A 23 15.66 34.97 11.21
CA PHE A 23 16.41 33.90 11.86
C PHE A 23 16.81 34.25 13.29
N ALA A 24 17.24 35.50 13.53
CA ALA A 24 17.67 35.94 14.86
C ALA A 24 16.52 35.93 15.87
N ASP A 25 15.31 36.28 15.43
CA ASP A 25 14.11 36.25 16.27
C ASP A 25 13.75 34.81 16.64
N ALA A 26 13.76 33.91 15.66
CA ALA A 26 13.51 32.48 15.88
C ALA A 26 14.57 31.85 16.81
N GLU A 27 15.85 32.17 16.61
CA GLU A 27 16.96 31.69 17.42
C GLU A 27 16.83 32.15 18.89
N THR A 28 16.47 33.42 19.10
CA THR A 28 16.24 33.98 20.44
C THR A 28 15.06 33.28 21.11
N TRP A 29 13.95 33.12 20.40
CA TRP A 29 12.77 32.42 20.91
C TRP A 29 13.06 30.95 21.24
N LEU A 30 13.90 30.26 20.46
CA LEU A 30 14.28 28.87 20.69
C LEU A 30 15.13 28.69 21.95
N ARG A 31 16.02 29.65 22.24
CA ARG A 31 16.79 29.66 23.50
C ARG A 31 15.91 29.93 24.71
N GLU A 32 14.90 30.78 24.53
CA GLU A 32 13.94 31.18 25.57
C GLU A 32 12.62 30.41 25.48
N ARG A 33 12.61 29.26 24.79
CA ARG A 33 11.39 28.53 24.42
C ARG A 33 10.38 28.49 25.57
N PRO A 34 9.11 28.89 25.37
CA PRO A 34 8.11 28.81 26.43
C PRO A 34 8.04 27.41 27.04
N GLN A 35 7.73 27.33 28.34
CA GLN A 35 7.46 26.05 28.97
C GLN A 35 6.26 25.38 28.30
N ASN A 36 6.25 24.05 28.30
CA ASN A 36 5.18 23.23 27.74
C ASN A 36 5.00 23.38 26.23
N VAL A 37 6.08 23.75 25.53
CA VAL A 37 6.13 23.79 24.07
C VAL A 37 7.25 22.86 23.60
N ASP A 38 6.94 22.02 22.63
CA ASP A 38 7.87 21.13 21.96
C ASP A 38 8.06 21.58 20.51
N VAL A 39 9.28 21.57 20.01
CA VAL A 39 9.62 22.03 18.66
C VAL A 39 9.81 20.81 17.78
N LEU A 40 8.86 20.55 16.90
CA LEU A 40 8.84 19.37 16.04
C LEU A 40 9.76 19.53 14.83
N GLY A 41 10.00 20.75 14.37
CA GLY A 41 10.91 21.03 13.27
C GLY A 41 10.70 22.39 12.62
N THR A 42 11.47 22.65 11.57
CA THR A 42 11.43 23.87 10.75
C THR A 42 10.68 23.60 9.44
N VAL A 43 10.00 24.61 8.90
CA VAL A 43 9.28 24.51 7.62
C VAL A 43 10.01 25.35 6.56
N GLY A 44 10.30 24.75 5.40
CA GLY A 44 10.79 25.48 4.22
C GLY A 44 12.22 26.05 4.32
N LEU A 45 13.02 25.58 5.29
CA LEU A 45 14.43 25.97 5.45
C LEU A 45 15.37 24.94 4.86
N ASP A 46 16.55 25.39 4.42
CA ASP A 46 17.65 24.49 4.08
C ASP A 46 18.19 23.77 5.31
N ARG A 47 18.98 22.71 5.06
CA ARG A 47 19.48 21.82 6.11
C ARG A 47 20.40 22.53 7.11
N ASP A 48 21.29 23.39 6.65
CA ASP A 48 22.28 24.07 7.51
C ASP A 48 21.56 25.05 8.45
N THR A 49 20.66 25.86 7.91
CA THR A 49 19.82 26.77 8.70
C THR A 49 18.96 26.01 9.71
N GLY A 50 18.38 24.87 9.30
CA GLY A 50 17.58 24.01 10.18
C GLY A 50 18.39 23.37 11.30
N GLU A 51 19.63 22.93 11.04
CA GLU A 51 20.54 22.38 12.05
C GLU A 51 20.92 23.46 13.09
N ARG A 52 21.26 24.67 12.65
CA ARG A 52 21.60 25.79 13.55
C ARG A 52 20.45 26.17 14.49
N LEU A 53 19.20 26.20 14.01
CA LEU A 53 18.04 26.46 14.86
C LEU A 53 17.80 25.30 15.85
N ARG A 54 17.99 24.06 15.40
CA ARG A 54 17.87 22.89 16.29
C ARG A 54 18.88 22.95 17.43
N GLU A 55 20.13 23.32 17.16
CA GLU A 55 21.18 23.48 18.18
C GLU A 55 20.88 24.61 19.17
N ALA A 56 20.25 25.70 18.72
CA ALA A 56 19.84 26.80 19.57
C ALA A 56 18.64 26.47 20.49
N THR A 57 17.96 25.35 20.26
CA THR A 57 16.74 24.99 20.97
C THR A 57 17.03 24.59 22.41
N ARG A 58 16.36 25.25 23.37
CA ARG A 58 16.39 24.85 24.78
C ARG A 58 15.98 23.38 24.91
N PRO A 59 16.71 22.54 25.65
CA PRO A 59 16.28 21.17 25.90
C PRO A 59 14.96 21.13 26.68
N LEU A 60 14.20 20.05 26.49
CA LEU A 60 13.01 19.76 27.31
C LEU A 60 13.43 19.39 28.74
N ASP A 61 12.74 19.97 29.72
CA ASP A 61 12.92 19.57 31.11
C ASP A 61 12.31 18.18 31.41
N ALA A 62 12.47 17.68 32.63
CA ALA A 62 11.96 16.36 33.00
C ALA A 62 10.42 16.26 32.91
N GLY A 63 9.69 17.33 33.26
CA GLY A 63 8.24 17.37 33.19
C GLY A 63 7.74 17.46 31.76
N GLU A 64 8.38 18.29 30.93
CA GLU A 64 8.13 18.39 29.50
C GLU A 64 8.37 17.06 28.78
N ARG A 65 9.51 16.40 29.05
CA ARG A 65 9.80 15.06 28.49
C ARG A 65 8.76 14.02 28.87
N ALA A 66 8.29 14.03 30.12
CA ALA A 66 7.23 13.11 30.55
C ALA A 66 5.90 13.35 29.81
N ARG A 67 5.56 14.61 29.51
CA ARG A 67 4.36 14.96 28.74
C ARG A 67 4.49 14.56 27.28
N VAL A 68 5.66 14.80 26.67
CA VAL A 68 5.97 14.30 25.31
C VAL A 68 5.79 12.79 25.25
N ALA A 69 6.41 12.04 26.16
CA ALA A 69 6.30 10.59 26.20
C ALA A 69 4.84 10.11 26.34
N LYS A 70 4.02 10.80 27.15
CA LYS A 70 2.60 10.48 27.30
C LYS A 70 1.80 10.73 26.01
N LEU A 71 2.05 11.85 25.34
CA LEU A 71 1.38 12.19 24.08
C LEU A 71 1.77 11.20 22.97
N ASP A 72 3.06 10.87 22.87
CA ASP A 72 3.56 9.94 21.86
C ASP A 72 3.02 8.53 22.10
N ALA A 73 3.01 8.04 23.35
CA ALA A 73 2.40 6.75 23.69
C ALA A 73 0.90 6.68 23.36
N ALA A 74 0.16 7.77 23.59
CA ALA A 74 -1.26 7.85 23.23
C ALA A 74 -1.47 7.86 21.71
N ALA A 75 -0.65 8.59 20.95
CA ALA A 75 -0.69 8.62 19.50
C ALA A 75 -0.38 7.25 18.90
N GLU A 76 0.65 6.57 19.40
CA GLU A 76 0.97 5.21 18.98
C GLU A 76 -0.14 4.21 19.29
N ALA A 77 -0.75 4.28 20.48
CA ALA A 77 -1.87 3.42 20.84
C ALA A 77 -3.08 3.65 19.92
N ALA A 78 -3.37 4.91 19.59
CA ALA A 78 -4.43 5.25 18.64
C ALA A 78 -4.13 4.74 17.23
N ALA A 79 -2.88 4.87 16.76
CA ALA A 79 -2.46 4.34 15.46
C ALA A 79 -2.58 2.81 15.40
N ARG A 80 -2.13 2.10 16.46
CA ARG A 80 -2.29 0.64 16.56
C ARG A 80 -3.77 0.22 16.55
N ALA A 81 -4.63 0.92 17.29
CA ALA A 81 -6.06 0.64 17.32
C ALA A 81 -6.76 0.96 15.98
N ALA A 82 -6.32 1.98 15.24
CA ALA A 82 -6.82 2.25 13.90
C ALA A 82 -6.43 1.14 12.92
N LEU A 83 -5.16 0.74 12.92
CA LEU A 83 -4.66 -0.35 12.09
C LEU A 83 -5.39 -1.68 12.38
N GLN A 84 -5.62 -1.99 13.67
CA GLN A 84 -6.34 -3.19 14.07
C GLN A 84 -7.79 -3.17 13.54
N ARG A 85 -8.51 -2.05 13.67
CA ARG A 85 -9.87 -1.91 13.14
C ARG A 85 -9.93 -2.04 11.61
N GLU A 86 -8.93 -1.51 10.91
CA GLU A 86 -8.82 -1.65 9.46
C GLU A 86 -8.59 -3.11 9.06
N GLN A 87 -7.71 -3.82 9.78
CA GLN A 87 -7.47 -5.24 9.56
C GLN A 87 -8.72 -6.09 9.85
N GLU A 88 -9.42 -5.83 10.95
CA GLU A 88 -10.68 -6.50 11.29
C GLU A 88 -11.76 -6.25 10.24
N ALA A 89 -11.90 -5.01 9.76
CA ALA A 89 -12.82 -4.67 8.69
C ALA A 89 -12.48 -5.37 7.37
N ALA A 90 -11.18 -5.42 7.01
CA ALA A 90 -10.72 -6.13 5.82
C ALA A 90 -10.98 -7.64 5.90
N GLN A 91 -10.72 -8.25 7.06
CA GLN A 91 -11.01 -9.67 7.30
C GLN A 91 -12.51 -9.96 7.25
N ALA A 92 -13.34 -9.11 7.88
CA ALA A 92 -14.79 -9.26 7.84
C ALA A 92 -15.34 -9.11 6.42
N ALA A 93 -14.82 -8.16 5.63
CA ALA A 93 -15.20 -7.99 4.23
C ALA A 93 -14.80 -9.22 3.38
N LEU A 94 -13.62 -9.79 3.61
CA LEU A 94 -13.20 -11.01 2.93
C LEU A 94 -14.08 -12.21 3.32
N ALA A 95 -14.39 -12.37 4.60
CA ALA A 95 -15.28 -13.43 5.08
C ALA A 95 -16.69 -13.32 4.48
N ALA A 96 -17.23 -12.10 4.35
CA ALA A 96 -18.51 -11.89 3.67
C ALA A 96 -18.47 -12.32 2.20
N ARG A 97 -17.40 -11.97 1.48
CA ARG A 97 -17.19 -12.42 0.09
C ARG A 97 -17.09 -13.93 -0.03
N PHE A 98 -16.44 -14.60 0.93
CA PHE A 98 -16.42 -16.06 0.97
C PHE A 98 -17.80 -16.67 1.13
N GLU A 99 -18.63 -16.15 2.05
CA GLU A 99 -20.00 -16.65 2.24
C GLU A 99 -20.86 -16.43 0.99
N GLU A 100 -20.74 -15.27 0.33
CA GLU A 100 -21.39 -15.00 -0.95
C GLU A 100 -20.95 -16.01 -2.02
N ALA A 101 -19.63 -16.26 -2.13
CA ALA A 101 -19.04 -17.19 -3.10
C ALA A 101 -19.50 -18.65 -2.92
N LYS A 102 -19.82 -19.07 -1.69
CA LYS A 102 -20.38 -20.42 -1.43
C LYS A 102 -21.76 -20.61 -2.07
N SER A 103 -22.56 -19.55 -2.11
CA SER A 103 -23.92 -19.58 -2.69
C SER A 103 -23.95 -19.26 -4.18
N ALA A 104 -22.84 -18.77 -4.73
CA ALA A 104 -22.72 -18.40 -6.13
C ALA A 104 -22.61 -19.63 -7.06
N ASP A 105 -23.02 -19.45 -8.31
CA ASP A 105 -22.98 -20.49 -9.35
C ASP A 105 -21.57 -21.12 -9.46
N PRO A 106 -21.43 -22.46 -9.35
CA PRO A 106 -20.17 -23.16 -9.58
C PRO A 106 -19.61 -23.00 -11.00
N GLY A 107 -20.46 -22.69 -11.98
CA GLY A 107 -20.10 -22.43 -13.37
C GLY A 107 -19.59 -21.01 -13.64
N ARG A 108 -19.64 -20.10 -12.64
CA ARG A 108 -19.19 -18.71 -12.80
C ARG A 108 -17.71 -18.60 -13.15
N LEU A 109 -17.35 -17.49 -13.78
CA LEU A 109 -15.96 -17.12 -14.08
C LEU A 109 -15.03 -17.32 -12.88
N MET A 110 -13.83 -17.82 -13.15
CA MET A 110 -12.73 -17.95 -12.21
C MET A 110 -11.65 -16.93 -12.55
N HIS A 111 -11.11 -16.27 -11.53
CA HIS A 111 -9.92 -15.46 -11.68
C HIS A 111 -8.69 -16.35 -11.55
N VAL A 112 -7.82 -16.34 -12.56
CA VAL A 112 -6.64 -17.20 -12.62
C VAL A 112 -5.41 -16.35 -12.80
N ALA A 113 -4.43 -16.56 -11.92
CA ALA A 113 -3.09 -16.02 -12.07
C ALA A 113 -2.20 -17.11 -12.68
N PHE A 114 -1.46 -16.74 -13.71
CA PHE A 114 -0.40 -17.56 -14.29
C PHE A 114 0.94 -16.90 -13.98
N GLU A 115 1.90 -17.71 -13.55
CA GLU A 115 3.29 -17.31 -13.39
C GLU A 115 4.20 -18.38 -13.99
N ARG A 116 5.14 -17.96 -14.85
CA ARG A 116 6.06 -18.89 -15.49
C ARG A 116 7.00 -19.53 -14.47
N GLY A 117 7.14 -20.85 -14.53
CA GLY A 117 7.89 -21.64 -13.55
C GLY A 117 7.09 -22.05 -12.31
N VAL A 118 5.94 -21.41 -12.05
CA VAL A 118 5.05 -21.76 -10.93
C VAL A 118 3.77 -22.45 -11.42
N GLY A 119 3.18 -21.98 -12.52
CA GLY A 119 1.96 -22.51 -13.10
C GLY A 119 0.74 -21.61 -12.84
N CYS A 120 -0.45 -22.22 -12.79
CA CYS A 120 -1.71 -21.51 -12.60
C CYS A 120 -2.17 -21.60 -11.13
N THR A 121 -2.59 -20.47 -10.56
CA THR A 121 -3.17 -20.38 -9.22
C THR A 121 -4.49 -19.61 -9.24
N ASN A 122 -5.36 -19.88 -8.27
CA ASN A 122 -6.61 -19.13 -8.13
C ASN A 122 -6.28 -17.72 -7.61
N ALA A 123 -6.61 -16.71 -8.40
CA ALA A 123 -6.29 -15.32 -8.12
C ALA A 123 -7.37 -14.61 -7.29
N ASP A 124 -8.54 -15.22 -7.08
CA ASP A 124 -9.54 -14.71 -6.14
C ASP A 124 -9.43 -15.43 -4.80
N PRO A 125 -8.92 -14.77 -3.74
CA PRO A 125 -8.85 -15.38 -2.42
C PRO A 125 -10.21 -15.84 -1.91
N ALA A 126 -11.30 -15.16 -2.30
CA ALA A 126 -12.65 -15.48 -1.86
C ALA A 126 -13.27 -16.70 -2.59
N ASP A 127 -12.61 -17.23 -3.62
CA ASP A 127 -13.08 -18.38 -4.38
C ASP A 127 -12.34 -19.65 -3.94
N PRO A 128 -12.98 -20.53 -3.14
CA PRO A 128 -12.32 -21.73 -2.64
C PRO A 128 -12.23 -22.86 -3.69
N ARG A 129 -12.76 -22.66 -4.90
CA ARG A 129 -12.80 -23.71 -5.94
C ARG A 129 -11.37 -24.07 -6.38
N PRO A 130 -11.01 -25.37 -6.46
CA PRO A 130 -9.77 -25.79 -7.10
C PRO A 130 -9.85 -25.47 -8.59
N LEU A 131 -8.71 -25.16 -9.21
CA LEU A 131 -8.63 -24.94 -10.65
C LEU A 131 -8.85 -26.26 -11.41
N PRO A 132 -9.88 -26.36 -12.26
CA PRO A 132 -10.07 -27.53 -13.11
C PRO A 132 -8.99 -27.61 -14.22
N ASP A 133 -8.65 -28.82 -14.67
CA ASP A 133 -7.66 -29.02 -15.74
C ASP A 133 -8.01 -28.28 -17.04
N VAL A 134 -9.31 -28.18 -17.36
CA VAL A 134 -9.79 -27.42 -18.54
C VAL A 134 -9.44 -25.93 -18.45
N VAL A 135 -9.44 -25.35 -17.24
CA VAL A 135 -9.06 -23.95 -17.02
C VAL A 135 -7.56 -23.80 -17.20
N VAL A 136 -6.76 -24.70 -16.61
CA VAL A 136 -5.31 -24.69 -16.73
C VAL A 136 -4.89 -24.82 -18.20
N ALA A 137 -5.48 -25.76 -18.94
CA ALA A 137 -5.21 -25.97 -20.35
C ALA A 137 -5.57 -24.73 -21.19
N ALA A 138 -6.72 -24.10 -20.94
CA ALA A 138 -7.12 -22.87 -21.62
C ALA A 138 -6.11 -21.73 -21.39
N VAL A 139 -5.68 -21.53 -20.14
CA VAL A 139 -4.69 -20.51 -19.79
C VAL A 139 -3.34 -20.79 -20.46
N GLN A 140 -2.87 -22.03 -20.45
CA GLN A 140 -1.63 -22.41 -21.13
C GLN A 140 -1.69 -22.17 -22.65
N ALA A 141 -2.80 -22.53 -23.29
CA ALA A 141 -3.00 -22.27 -24.72
C ALA A 141 -3.00 -20.77 -25.02
N TRP A 142 -3.68 -19.97 -24.20
CA TRP A 142 -3.69 -18.51 -24.32
C TRP A 142 -2.29 -17.91 -24.18
N VAL A 143 -1.54 -18.39 -23.18
CA VAL A 143 -0.17 -17.96 -22.93
C VAL A 143 0.74 -18.30 -24.11
N ALA A 144 0.61 -19.50 -24.70
CA ALA A 144 1.38 -19.91 -25.87
C ALA A 144 1.13 -18.97 -27.07
N VAL A 145 -0.14 -18.64 -27.35
CA VAL A 145 -0.50 -17.68 -28.40
C VAL A 145 0.11 -16.30 -28.13
N ARG A 146 0.14 -15.86 -26.87
CA ARG A 146 0.73 -14.56 -26.50
C ARG A 146 2.25 -14.57 -26.56
N ASP A 147 2.88 -15.68 -26.20
CA ASP A 147 4.33 -15.86 -26.36
C ASP A 147 4.72 -15.69 -27.82
N GLU A 148 3.99 -16.27 -28.78
CA GLU A 148 4.24 -16.06 -30.21
C GLU A 148 4.17 -14.58 -30.63
N TRP A 149 3.31 -13.79 -29.99
CA TRP A 149 3.15 -12.37 -30.31
C TRP A 149 4.29 -11.51 -29.78
N VAL A 150 4.83 -11.85 -28.60
CA VAL A 150 5.92 -11.09 -27.96
C VAL A 150 7.30 -11.60 -28.36
N HIS A 151 7.41 -12.84 -28.84
CA HIS A 151 8.66 -13.48 -29.21
C HIS A 151 9.50 -12.69 -30.24
N PRO A 152 8.94 -12.09 -31.31
CA PRO A 152 9.71 -11.27 -32.24
C PRO A 152 10.39 -10.05 -31.60
N ARG A 153 9.98 -9.66 -30.39
CA ARG A 153 10.57 -8.57 -29.60
C ARG A 153 11.63 -9.06 -28.60
N GLY A 154 11.99 -10.35 -28.64
CA GLY A 154 12.88 -10.98 -27.67
C GLY A 154 12.27 -11.03 -26.26
N GLN A 155 10.96 -11.20 -26.18
CA GLN A 155 10.20 -11.23 -24.94
C GLN A 155 9.41 -12.54 -24.78
N TYR A 156 9.00 -12.85 -23.55
CA TYR A 156 8.08 -13.93 -23.21
C TYR A 156 7.11 -13.48 -22.11
N VAL A 157 5.94 -14.12 -22.01
CA VAL A 157 4.93 -13.86 -20.97
C VAL A 157 5.41 -14.43 -19.64
N ALA A 158 5.73 -13.56 -18.69
CA ALA A 158 6.16 -13.95 -17.35
C ALA A 158 4.98 -14.19 -16.41
N THR A 159 4.00 -13.28 -16.41
CA THR A 159 2.81 -13.38 -15.58
C THR A 159 1.56 -12.98 -16.36
N ALA A 160 0.41 -13.57 -16.02
CA ALA A 160 -0.90 -13.18 -16.55
C ALA A 160 -2.00 -13.29 -15.50
N ASN A 161 -2.98 -12.41 -15.57
CA ASN A 161 -4.22 -12.44 -14.79
C ASN A 161 -5.40 -12.51 -15.76
N LEU A 162 -6.13 -13.62 -15.72
CA LEU A 162 -7.17 -13.97 -16.67
C LEU A 162 -8.48 -14.30 -15.95
N GLN A 163 -9.61 -14.15 -16.65
CA GLN A 163 -10.91 -14.64 -16.21
C GLN A 163 -11.34 -15.78 -17.13
N VAL A 164 -11.68 -16.93 -16.56
CA VAL A 164 -11.89 -18.17 -17.32
C VAL A 164 -13.17 -18.85 -16.88
N TRP A 165 -13.98 -19.30 -17.83
CA TRP A 165 -15.16 -20.12 -17.56
C TRP A 165 -14.73 -21.57 -17.23
N PRO A 166 -14.99 -22.08 -16.00
CA PRO A 166 -14.61 -23.43 -15.62
C PRO A 166 -15.57 -24.51 -16.14
N GLY A 167 -16.83 -24.13 -16.38
CA GLY A 167 -17.88 -25.01 -16.89
C GLY A 167 -18.16 -24.77 -18.37
N SER A 168 -19.44 -24.83 -18.73
CA SER A 168 -19.92 -24.48 -20.07
C SER A 168 -19.72 -22.98 -20.34
N VAL A 169 -19.15 -22.66 -21.49
CA VAL A 169 -19.02 -21.26 -21.93
C VAL A 169 -20.39 -20.73 -22.33
N PRO A 170 -20.81 -19.53 -21.87
CA PRO A 170 -22.03 -18.90 -22.36
C PRO A 170 -22.03 -18.79 -23.89
N GLY A 171 -23.11 -19.28 -24.53
CA GLY A 171 -23.19 -19.34 -26.00
C GLY A 171 -22.54 -20.57 -26.64
N GLY A 172 -21.81 -21.39 -25.87
CA GLY A 172 -21.24 -22.66 -26.32
C GLY A 172 -19.99 -22.55 -27.19
N ASP A 173 -19.45 -21.35 -27.38
CA ASP A 173 -18.22 -21.11 -28.13
C ASP A 173 -17.00 -21.27 -27.22
N GLU A 174 -16.19 -22.30 -27.47
CA GLU A 174 -15.00 -22.60 -26.69
C GLU A 174 -13.89 -21.53 -26.84
N ASP A 175 -13.88 -20.79 -27.95
CA ASP A 175 -12.94 -19.68 -28.15
C ASP A 175 -13.24 -18.52 -27.18
N GLY A 176 -14.48 -18.45 -26.66
CA GLY A 176 -14.91 -17.52 -25.61
C GLY A 176 -14.63 -17.97 -24.18
N ARG A 177 -13.93 -19.09 -23.96
CA ARG A 177 -13.67 -19.62 -22.61
C ARG A 177 -12.88 -18.66 -21.73
N ILE A 178 -12.00 -17.84 -22.32
CA ILE A 178 -11.26 -16.78 -21.63
C ILE A 178 -11.87 -15.45 -22.01
N GLU A 179 -12.32 -14.70 -21.01
CA GLU A 179 -12.91 -13.38 -21.24
C GLU A 179 -11.86 -12.39 -21.77
N PRO A 180 -12.27 -11.48 -22.67
CA PRO A 180 -11.40 -10.40 -23.10
C PRO A 180 -11.06 -9.46 -21.93
N GLY A 181 -9.87 -8.85 -21.99
CA GLY A 181 -9.41 -7.90 -20.97
C GLY A 181 -8.44 -8.46 -19.92
N GLY A 182 -8.00 -9.72 -20.10
CA GLY A 182 -6.89 -10.28 -19.33
C GLY A 182 -5.61 -9.43 -19.44
N GLN A 183 -4.89 -9.28 -18.34
CA GLN A 183 -3.64 -8.52 -18.25
C GLN A 183 -2.46 -9.48 -18.21
N PHE A 184 -1.35 -9.13 -18.86
CA PHE A 184 -0.11 -9.90 -18.78
C PHE A 184 1.11 -8.99 -18.77
N THR A 185 2.19 -9.49 -18.18
CA THR A 185 3.49 -8.84 -18.19
C THR A 185 4.47 -9.71 -18.96
N ALA A 186 5.18 -9.10 -19.90
CA ALA A 186 6.24 -9.75 -20.67
C ALA A 186 7.61 -9.28 -20.20
N LEU A 187 8.57 -10.20 -20.13
CA LEU A 187 9.97 -9.91 -19.78
C LEU A 187 10.87 -10.19 -20.98
N PHE A 188 12.02 -9.50 -21.03
CA PHE A 188 13.03 -9.73 -22.05
C PHE A 188 13.87 -10.97 -21.74
N GLY A 189 14.26 -11.68 -22.79
CA GLY A 189 15.11 -12.86 -22.73
C GLY A 189 14.38 -14.14 -23.12
N ASP A 190 14.96 -15.27 -22.73
CA ASP A 190 14.38 -16.59 -22.95
C ASP A 190 13.59 -17.05 -21.72
N PRO A 191 12.47 -17.76 -21.88
CA PRO A 191 11.70 -18.27 -20.76
C PRO A 191 12.56 -19.26 -19.94
N PRO A 192 12.52 -19.19 -18.60
CA PRO A 192 13.15 -20.21 -17.77
C PRO A 192 12.54 -21.59 -18.07
N GLN A 193 13.39 -22.62 -18.19
CA GLN A 193 12.98 -24.01 -18.41
C GLN A 193 12.24 -24.59 -17.21
#